data_AF-A0A140NR81-F1
#
_entry.id   AF-A0A140NR81-F1
#
_cell.length_a   1.000
_cell.length_b   1.000
_cell.length_c   1.000
_cell.angle_alpha   90.00
_cell.angle_beta   90.00
_cell.angle_gamma   90.00
#
_symmetry.space_group_name_H-M   'P 1'
#
loop_
_entity.id
_entity.type
_entity.pdbx_description
1 polymer ?
#
loop_
_entity_poly.entity_id
_entity_poly.type
_entity_poly.pdbx_seq_one_letter_code
_entity_poly.pdbx_strand_id
1 'polypeptide(L)' 'MAGTVNVQITGEHRVRYCKNVEMSIEDFDKYHQLINSDMTNSEIDYQLAGIAYKYGFSCSDDNYLDSDELEEIEFQKID' A
#
# COMPACT_ATOMS: atom_id res chain seq x y z
N MET A 1 -41.87 -18.78 -4.11
CA MET A 1 -41.16 -18.93 -2.82
C MET A 1 -39.87 -18.14 -2.90
N ALA A 2 -39.69 -17.13 -2.07
CA ALA A 2 -38.41 -16.43 -1.98
C ALA A 2 -37.53 -17.20 -0.99
N GLY A 3 -36.66 -18.09 -1.49
CA GLY A 3 -35.66 -18.77 -0.67
C GLY A 3 -34.54 -17.78 -0.32
N THR A 4 -34.13 -17.73 0.94
CA THR A 4 -32.97 -16.96 1.39
C THR A 4 -31.76 -17.88 1.50
N VAL A 5 -30.57 -17.38 1.17
CA VAL A 5 -29.28 -18.08 1.36
C VAL A 5 -28.37 -17.22 2.24
N ASN A 6 -27.59 -17.87 3.09
CA ASN A 6 -26.57 -17.17 3.88
C ASN A 6 -25.32 -16.97 3.02
N VAL A 7 -24.81 -15.74 3.01
CA VAL A 7 -23.65 -15.36 2.20
C VAL A 7 -22.74 -14.48 3.06
N GLN A 8 -21.45 -14.80 3.09
CA GLN A 8 -20.40 -13.92 3.55
C GLN A 8 -20.00 -13.00 2.38
N ILE A 9 -19.99 -11.69 2.65
CA ILE A 9 -19.53 -10.68 1.71
C ILE A 9 -18.23 -10.12 2.26
N THR A 10 -17.14 -10.25 1.49
CA THR A 10 -15.83 -9.70 1.84
C THR A 10 -15.51 -8.57 0.87
N GLY A 11 -15.01 -7.46 1.39
CA GLY A 11 -14.59 -6.30 0.60
C GLY A 11 -13.16 -5.91 0.96
N GLU A 12 -12.26 -5.79 -0.02
CA GLU A 12 -10.92 -5.22 0.17
C GLU A 12 -10.84 -3.80 -0.41
N HIS A 13 -10.20 -2.91 0.35
CA HIS A 13 -9.88 -1.55 -0.08
C HIS A 13 -8.37 -1.41 -0.24
N ARG A 14 -7.93 -0.93 -1.40
CA ARG A 14 -6.56 -0.48 -1.59
C ARG A 14 -6.48 1.01 -1.28
N VAL A 15 -5.61 1.37 -0.36
CA VAL A 15 -5.36 2.76 0.00
C VAL A 15 -4.10 3.23 -0.69
N ARG A 16 -4.18 4.34 -1.41
CA ARG A 16 -3.01 5.01 -1.97
C ARG A 16 -2.54 6.10 -1.00
N TYR A 17 -1.24 6.16 -0.74
CA TYR A 17 -0.63 7.23 0.05
C TYR A 17 0.26 8.10 -0.83
N CYS A 18 0.22 9.42 -0.66
CA CYS A 18 1.13 10.34 -1.35
C CYS A 18 1.43 11.56 -0.48
N LYS A 19 2.71 11.89 -0.38
CA LYS A 19 3.20 13.06 0.35
C LYS A 19 4.29 13.74 -0.49
N ASN A 20 4.17 15.05 -0.65
CA ASN A 20 5.24 15.85 -1.23
C ASN A 20 6.22 16.21 -0.10
N VAL A 21 7.50 15.91 -0.30
CA VAL A 21 8.56 16.15 0.68
C VAL A 21 9.76 16.79 -0.01
N GLU A 22 10.49 17.63 0.72
CA GLU A 22 11.82 18.07 0.28
C GLU A 22 12.83 16.99 0.67
N MET A 23 13.43 16.33 -0.33
CA MET A 23 14.40 15.26 -0.12
C MET A 23 15.80 15.63 -0.62
N SER A 24 16.83 15.03 -0.01
CA SER A 24 18.19 15.19 -0.50
C SER A 24 18.40 14.42 -1.81
N ILE A 25 19.26 14.96 -2.67
CA ILE A 25 19.67 14.31 -3.92
C ILE A 25 20.32 12.95 -3.62
N GLU A 26 21.12 12.87 -2.55
CA GLU A 26 21.80 11.61 -2.15
C GLU A 26 20.80 10.48 -1.83
N ASP A 27 19.71 10.78 -1.13
CA ASP A 27 18.69 9.76 -0.83
C ASP A 27 17.87 9.39 -2.08
N PHE A 28 17.67 10.34 -2.99
CA PHE A 28 17.01 10.08 -4.27
C PHE A 28 17.87 9.19 -5.19
N ASP A 29 19.17 9.44 -5.24
CA ASP A 29 20.12 8.59 -5.96
C ASP A 29 20.19 7.18 -5.33
N LYS A 30 20.14 7.11 -3.99
CA LYS A 30 20.07 5.82 -3.28
C LYS A 30 18.82 5.04 -3.64
N TYR A 31 17.66 5.69 -3.76
CA TYR A 31 16.45 5.06 -4.29
C TYR A 31 16.69 4.45 -5.68
N HIS A 32 17.30 5.22 -6.60
CA HIS A 32 17.61 4.72 -7.94
C HIS A 32 18.57 3.52 -7.96
N GLN A 33 19.55 3.50 -7.05
CA GLN A 33 20.44 2.36 -6.91
C GLN A 33 19.70 1.11 -6.40
N LEU A 34 18.79 1.28 -5.44
CA LEU A 34 18.03 0.18 -4.85
C LEU A 34 17.09 -0.50 -5.85
N ILE A 35 16.34 0.27 -6.64
CA ILE A 35 15.40 -0.29 -7.63
C ILE A 35 16.08 -0.99 -8.80
N ASN A 36 17.37 -0.71 -9.03
CA ASN A 36 18.19 -1.34 -10.07
C ASN A 36 19.18 -2.37 -9.48
N SER A 37 19.06 -2.70 -8.20
CA SER A 37 19.96 -3.65 -7.53
C SER A 37 19.52 -5.10 -7.74
N ASP A 38 20.45 -6.03 -7.62
CA ASP A 38 20.18 -7.48 -7.62
C ASP A 38 19.67 -7.99 -6.26
N MET A 39 19.26 -7.10 -5.35
CA MET A 39 18.76 -7.46 -4.03
C MET A 39 17.37 -8.08 -4.11
N THR A 40 16.96 -8.79 -3.05
CA THR A 40 15.60 -9.31 -2.99
C THR A 40 14.59 -8.18 -2.79
N ASN A 41 13.38 -8.35 -3.32
CA ASN A 41 12.30 -7.36 -3.16
C ASN A 41 12.09 -6.98 -1.68
N SER A 42 12.15 -7.94 -0.75
CA SER A 42 11.99 -7.67 0.69
C SER A 42 13.09 -6.78 1.28
N GLU A 43 14.34 -6.93 0.82
CA GLU A 43 15.44 -6.09 1.32
C GLU A 43 15.39 -4.68 0.71
N ILE A 44 14.97 -4.58 -0.54
CA ILE A 44 14.71 -3.30 -1.22
C ILE A 44 13.59 -2.58 -0.47
N ASP A 45 12.46 -3.24 -0.23
CA ASP A 45 11.29 -2.69 0.47
C ASP A 45 11.66 -2.18 1.86
N TYR A 46 12.45 -2.95 2.62
CA TYR A 46 12.91 -2.52 3.95
C TYR A 46 13.76 -1.24 3.89
N GLN A 47 14.68 -1.14 2.93
CA GLN A 47 15.52 0.05 2.78
C GLN A 47 14.71 1.26 2.28
N LEU A 48 13.81 1.06 1.33
CA LEU A 48 12.92 2.11 0.83
C LEU A 48 11.99 2.62 1.92
N ALA A 49 11.45 1.74 2.77
CA ALA A 49 10.67 2.13 3.94
C ALA A 49 11.50 2.99 4.90
N GLY A 50 12.78 2.66 5.11
CA GLY A 50 13.70 3.48 5.91
C GLY A 50 13.92 4.89 5.32
N ILE A 51 14.08 5.00 3.99
CA ILE A 51 14.20 6.29 3.31
C ILE A 51 12.89 7.07 3.44
N ALA A 52 11.74 6.45 3.17
CA ALA A 52 10.44 7.09 3.26
C ALA A 52 10.15 7.59 4.69
N TYR A 53 10.47 6.79 5.71
CA TYR A 53 10.30 7.14 7.11
C TYR A 53 11.14 8.37 7.52
N LYS A 54 12.36 8.51 6.99
CA LYS A 54 13.21 9.71 7.21
C LYS A 54 12.51 11.00 6.78
N TYR A 55 11.66 10.95 5.76
CA TYR A 55 10.88 12.08 5.27
C TYR A 55 9.47 12.14 5.84
N GLY A 56 9.22 11.40 6.93
CA GLY A 56 7.94 11.36 7.62
C GLY A 56 6.83 10.70 6.81
N PHE A 57 7.17 9.77 5.92
CA PHE A 57 6.18 8.92 5.24
C PHE A 57 6.07 7.59 5.99
N SER A 58 4.99 7.41 6.76
CA SER A 58 4.67 6.16 7.45
C SER A 58 3.21 5.76 7.18
N CYS A 59 2.91 4.46 7.21
CA CYS A 59 1.54 3.93 7.03
C CYS A 59 0.56 4.35 8.15
N SER A 60 1.06 5.06 9.17
CA SER A 60 0.29 5.64 10.28
C SER A 60 0.09 7.16 10.16
N ASP A 61 0.56 7.76 9.06
CA ASP A 61 0.45 9.19 8.80
C ASP A 61 -0.77 9.49 7.91
N ASP A 62 -1.36 10.68 8.05
CA ASP A 62 -2.63 11.08 7.42
C ASP A 62 -2.52 11.38 5.90
N ASN A 63 -1.58 10.75 5.18
CA ASN A 63 -1.30 11.01 3.75
C ASN A 63 -2.23 10.20 2.82
N TYR A 64 -3.49 10.04 3.20
CA TYR A 64 -4.48 9.30 2.44
C TYR A 64 -4.84 10.07 1.16
N LEU A 65 -4.53 9.49 0.00
CA LEU A 65 -5.23 9.81 -1.24
C LEU A 65 -6.46 8.89 -1.25
N ASP A 66 -7.61 9.43 -0.89
CA ASP A 66 -8.96 8.83 -0.97
C ASP A 66 -9.05 7.38 -1.48
N SER A 67 -9.56 6.46 -0.66
CA SER A 67 -9.99 5.14 -1.13
C SER A 67 -11.52 5.14 -1.32
N ASP A 68 -11.99 5.84 -2.35
CA ASP A 68 -13.43 5.98 -2.61
C ASP A 68 -14.10 4.68 -3.11
N GLU A 69 -13.35 3.70 -3.61
CA GLU A 69 -13.92 2.49 -4.23
C GLU A 69 -13.40 1.19 -3.59
N LEU A 70 -14.35 0.28 -3.29
CA LEU A 70 -14.08 -1.13 -3.00
C LEU A 70 -13.50 -1.76 -4.27
N GLU A 71 -12.23 -2.17 -4.25
CA GLU A 71 -11.60 -2.75 -5.44
C GLU A 71 -11.93 -4.24 -5.61
N GLU A 72 -12.20 -4.96 -4.51
CA GLU A 72 -12.50 -6.40 -4.57
C GLU A 72 -13.67 -6.73 -3.64
N ILE A 73 -14.81 -7.13 -4.21
CA ILE A 73 -15.99 -7.61 -3.46
C ILE A 73 -16.25 -9.06 -3.83
N GLU A 74 -16.16 -9.94 -2.84
CA GLU A 74 -16.43 -11.36 -2.99
C GLU A 74 -17.69 -11.79 -2.23
N PHE A 75 -18.46 -12.70 -2.82
CA PHE A 75 -19.66 -13.29 -2.23
C PHE A 75 -19.46 -14.79 -2.10
N GLN A 76 -19.37 -15.28 -0.87
CA GLN A 76 -19.22 -16.70 -0.58
C GLN A 76 -20.46 -17.23 0.15
N LYS A 77 -21.15 -18.22 -0.41
CA LYS A 77 -22.25 -18.88 0.29
C LYS A 77 -21.69 -19.66 1.48
N ILE A 78 -22.33 -19.50 2.63
CA ILE A 78 -22.00 -20.23 3.86
C ILE A 78 -23.21 -21.07 4.27
N ASP A 79 -22.95 -22.31 4.68
CA ASP A 79 -23.98 -23.27 5.10
C ASP A 79 -24.30 -23.16 6.60
#